data_AF-A0A6I2V0Q3-F1
#
_entry.id   AF-A0A6I2V0Q3-F1
#
_cell.length_a   1.000
_cell.length_b   1.000
_cell.length_c   1.000
_cell.angle_alpha   90.00
_cell.angle_beta   90.00
_cell.angle_gamma   90.00
#
_symmetry.space_group_name_H-M   'P 1'
#
loop_
_entity.id
_entity.type
_entity.pdbx_description
1 polymer ?
#
loop_
_entity_poly.entity_id
_entity_poly.type
_entity_poly.pdbx_seq_one_letter_code
_entity_poly.pdbx_strand_id
1 'polypeptide(L)' 'MRISKLRAMSKPLFWGDRPLPEHAEMKGVLETDNGKTGILLKLKDGMYVLGMAGNILQLNQEKIRRKLREA' A
#
# COMPACT_ATOMS: atom_id res chain seq x y z
N MET A 1 3.33 6.77 -11.58
CA MET A 1 2.10 6.82 -10.75
C MET A 1 2.27 7.85 -9.64
N ARG A 2 1.29 8.74 -9.44
CA ARG A 2 1.31 9.79 -8.39
C ARG A 2 0.25 9.45 -7.33
N ILE A 3 0.60 9.75 -6.08
CA ILE A 3 -0.12 9.34 -4.88
C ILE A 3 -0.78 10.59 -4.33
N SER A 4 -2.09 10.58 -4.17
CA SER A 4 -2.87 11.72 -3.72
C SER A 4 -3.00 11.71 -2.19
N LYS A 5 -3.39 10.59 -1.58
CA LYS A 5 -3.67 10.51 -0.13
C LYS A 5 -3.15 9.22 0.50
N LEU A 6 -2.68 9.31 1.75
CA LEU A 6 -2.32 8.19 2.61
C LEU A 6 -3.15 8.26 3.90
N ARG A 7 -3.78 7.16 4.31
CA ARG A 7 -4.49 7.06 5.60
C ARG A 7 -4.03 5.83 6.36
N ALA A 8 -3.66 5.98 7.63
CA ALA A 8 -3.40 4.85 8.52
C ALA A 8 -4.70 4.06 8.76
N MET A 9 -4.62 2.73 8.79
CA MET A 9 -5.74 1.87 9.17
C MET A 9 -5.35 0.93 10.30
N SER A 10 -6.27 0.70 11.23
CA SER A 10 -6.04 -0.11 12.44
C SER A 10 -6.38 -1.59 12.29
N LYS A 11 -7.11 -2.03 11.25
CA LYS A 11 -7.38 -3.44 10.85
C LYS A 11 -7.73 -3.45 9.33
N PRO A 12 -7.29 -4.42 8.47
CA PRO A 12 -7.59 -5.86 8.58
C PRO A 12 -6.49 -6.84 8.05
N LEU A 13 -6.69 -8.13 8.29
CA LEU A 13 -5.83 -9.27 7.92
C LEU A 13 -5.94 -9.72 6.44
N PHE A 14 -6.78 -9.08 5.65
CA PHE A 14 -7.16 -9.51 4.30
C PHE A 14 -7.16 -8.33 3.33
N TRP A 15 -6.77 -8.57 2.07
CA TRP A 15 -6.72 -7.56 0.99
C TRP A 15 -7.64 -7.98 -0.17
N GLY A 16 -8.94 -8.09 0.14
CA GLY A 16 -9.94 -8.80 -0.67
C GLY A 16 -10.14 -10.23 -0.16
N ASP A 17 -10.44 -11.17 -1.05
CA ASP A 17 -10.73 -12.57 -0.71
C ASP A 17 -9.47 -13.41 -0.41
N ARG A 18 -8.29 -12.78 -0.48
CA ARG A 18 -7.00 -13.44 -0.30
C ARG A 18 -6.30 -12.95 0.97
N PRO A 19 -5.56 -13.83 1.66
CA PRO A 19 -4.72 -13.42 2.78
C PRO A 19 -3.64 -12.49 2.28
N LEU A 20 -3.19 -11.57 3.14
CA LEU A 20 -2.03 -10.73 2.87
C LEU A 20 -0.83 -11.60 2.46
N PRO A 21 0.04 -11.11 1.55
CA PRO A 21 1.28 -11.81 1.24
C PRO A 21 2.05 -12.11 2.53
N GLU A 22 2.74 -13.25 2.57
CA GLU A 22 3.41 -13.73 3.77
C GLU A 22 4.39 -12.67 4.31
N HIS A 23 4.27 -12.37 5.61
CA HIS A 23 5.03 -11.32 6.30
C HIS A 23 4.83 -9.88 5.77
N ALA A 24 3.81 -9.63 4.95
CA ALA A 24 3.49 -8.27 4.55
C ALA A 24 2.78 -7.52 5.67
N GLU A 25 3.23 -6.29 5.92
CA GLU A 25 2.61 -5.37 6.87
C GLU A 25 1.73 -4.38 6.13
N MET A 26 0.46 -4.26 6.54
CA MET A 26 -0.39 -3.17 6.08
C MET A 26 0.07 -1.85 6.72
N LYS A 27 0.32 -0.84 5.91
CA LYS A 27 0.72 0.51 6.36
C LYS A 27 -0.39 1.55 6.22
N GLY A 28 -1.39 1.28 5.40
CA GLY A 28 -2.53 2.17 5.24
C GLY A 28 -3.26 1.97 3.92
N VAL A 29 -4.08 2.95 3.57
CA VAL A 29 -4.75 3.04 2.27
C VAL A 29 -4.10 4.14 1.46
N LEU A 30 -3.88 3.85 0.18
CA LEU A 30 -3.29 4.75 -0.78
C LEU A 30 -4.29 5.02 -1.90
N GLU A 31 -4.50 6.31 -2.16
CA GLU A 31 -5.25 6.78 -3.31
C GLU A 31 -4.28 7.33 -4.34
N THR A 32 -4.45 6.94 -5.59
CA THR A 32 -3.66 7.43 -6.72
C THR A 32 -4.43 8.50 -7.48
N ASP A 33 -3.71 9.39 -8.17
CA ASP A 33 -4.33 10.53 -8.89
C ASP A 33 -5.30 10.12 -10.00
N ASN A 34 -5.21 8.88 -10.49
CA ASN A 34 -6.16 8.30 -11.45
C ASN A 34 -7.39 7.64 -10.78
N GLY A 35 -7.65 7.94 -9.50
CA GLY A 35 -8.82 7.49 -8.76
C GLY A 35 -8.75 6.04 -8.25
N LYS A 36 -7.63 5.34 -8.41
CA LYS A 36 -7.50 3.99 -7.85
C LYS A 36 -7.19 4.07 -6.36
N THR A 37 -7.97 3.35 -5.57
CA THR A 37 -7.73 3.20 -4.13
C THR A 37 -7.28 1.77 -3.86
N GLY A 38 -6.22 1.61 -3.09
CA GLY A 38 -5.72 0.30 -2.70
C GLY A 38 -4.99 0.35 -1.36
N ILE A 39 -4.54 -0.80 -0.90
CA ILE A 39 -3.86 -0.95 0.37
C ILE A 39 -2.36 -0.74 0.16
N LEU A 40 -1.74 0.12 0.96
CA LEU A 40 -0.29 0.21 1.03
C LEU A 40 0.25 -0.95 1.89
N LEU A 41 1.01 -1.83 1.26
CA LEU A 41 1.67 -2.96 1.91
C LEU A 41 3.17 -2.75 1.93
N LYS A 42 3.82 -3.13 3.03
CA LYS A 42 5.26 -3.29 3.12
C LYS A 42 5.57 -4.78 3.12
N LEU A 43 6.26 -5.26 2.09
CA LEU A 43 6.69 -6.66 1.96
C LEU A 43 7.88 -6.95 2.89
N LYS A 44 8.21 -8.24 3.04
CA LYS A 44 9.30 -8.75 3.89
C LYS A 44 10.66 -8.13 3.57
N ASP A 45 10.93 -7.87 2.29
CA ASP A 45 12.17 -7.25 1.80
C ASP A 45 12.20 -5.72 2.03
N GLY A 46 11.16 -5.16 2.64
CA GLY A 46 11.03 -3.73 2.88
C GLY A 46 10.54 -2.92 1.68
N MET A 47 10.12 -3.57 0.59
CA MET A 47 9.46 -2.90 -0.53
C MET A 47 8.02 -2.53 -0.20
N TYR A 48 7.62 -1.34 -0.64
CA TYR A 48 6.25 -0.87 -0.57
C TYR A 48 5.50 -1.13 -1.88
N VAL A 49 4.30 -1.70 -1.78
CA VAL A 49 3.45 -2.02 -2.94
C VAL A 49 2.02 -1.58 -2.70
N LEU A 50 1.28 -1.38 -3.79
CA LEU A 50 -0.16 -1.15 -3.77
C LEU A 50 -0.88 -2.49 -3.99
N GLY A 51 -1.50 -3.01 -2.94
CA GLY A 51 -2.41 -4.14 -3.02
C GLY A 51 -3.79 -3.68 -3.47
N MET A 52 -4.28 -4.24 -4.56
CA MET A 52 -5.65 -4.14 -5.05
C MET A 52 -6.23 -5.55 -5.19
N ALA A 53 -7.55 -5.69 -5.29
CA ALA A 53 -8.20 -6.99 -5.47
C ALA A 53 -7.56 -7.76 -6.66
N GLY A 54 -6.85 -8.85 -6.34
CA GLY A 54 -6.17 -9.71 -7.31
C GLY A 54 -4.90 -9.16 -7.96
N ASN A 55 -4.43 -7.95 -7.61
CA ASN A 55 -3.28 -7.32 -8.25
C ASN A 55 -2.36 -6.58 -7.27
N ILE A 56 -1.06 -6.77 -7.42
CA ILE A 56 -0.04 -5.98 -6.72
C ILE A 56 0.64 -5.07 -7.73
N LEU A 57 0.65 -3.77 -7.46
CA LEU A 57 1.38 -2.80 -8.27
C LEU A 57 2.61 -2.31 -7.52
N GLN A 58 3.75 -2.32 -8.21
CA GLN A 58 4.98 -1.77 -7.68
C GLN A 58 4.87 -0.25 -7.57
N LEU A 59 5.24 0.28 -6.41
CA LEU A 59 5.29 1.71 -6.15
C LEU A 59 6.71 2.24 -6.36
N ASN A 60 6.81 3.54 -6.65
CA ASN A 60 8.10 4.23 -6.56
C ASN A 60 8.50 4.33 -5.08
N GLN A 61 9.55 3.59 -4.71
CA GLN A 61 9.97 3.40 -3.32
C GLN A 61 10.42 4.70 -2.67
N GLU A 62 11.20 5.52 -3.37
CA GLU A 62 11.70 6.80 -2.86
C GLU A 62 10.54 7.75 -2.51
N LYS A 63 9.57 7.87 -3.43
CA LYS A 63 8.40 8.73 -3.24
C LYS A 63 7.52 8.29 -2.08
N ILE A 64 7.30 6.98 -1.93
CA ILE A 64 6.53 6.43 -0.80
C ILE A 64 7.25 6.68 0.51
N ARG A 65 8.55 6.40 0.58
CA ARG A 65 9.35 6.63 1.79
C ARG A 65 9.32 8.10 2.20
N ARG A 66 9.38 9.03 1.24
CA ARG A 66 9.25 10.46 1.51
C ARG A 66 7.87 10.78 2.09
N LYS A 67 6.79 10.34 1.44
CA LYS A 67 5.42 10.55 1.94
C LYS A 67 5.16 9.95 3.32
N LEU A 68 5.76 8.80 3.63
CA LEU A 68 5.66 8.15 4.95
C LEU A 68 6.43 8.88 6.05
N ARG A 69 7.44 9.69 5.70
CA ARG A 69 8.15 10.56 6.66
C ARG A 69 7.40 11.86 6.94
N GLU A 70 6.61 12.31 5.97
CA GLU A 70 5.82 13.54 6.02
C GLU A 70 4.45 13.35 6.69
N ALA A 71 4.00 12.11 6.87
CA ALA A 71 2.70 11.73 7.45
C ALA A 71 2.86 11.27 8.90
#